data_AF-A0A673JDQ8-F1
#
_entry.id   AF-A0A673JDQ8-F1
#
_cell.length_a   1.000
_cell.length_b   1.000
_cell.length_c   1.000
_cell.angle_alpha   90.00
_cell.angle_beta   90.00
_cell.angle_gamma   90.00
#
_symmetry.space_group_name_H-M   'P 1'
#
loop_
_entity.id
_entity.type
_entity.pdbx_description
1 polymer ?
#
loop_
_entity_poly.entity_id
_entity_poly.type
_entity_poly.pdbx_seq_one_letter_code
_entity_poly.pdbx_strand_id
1 'polypeptide(L)'
;FFFYYNNLCFQVVESQYVPKTCQCPQAKIRIKGPFSDFKVTPKGPNCLQDEIIVIRQKNNNHVCLSPEGRQGKRLLKCWQSTQKDGKDSKKCIHQQDQKPRRRNRKHVKSRKVTS
;
A
#
# COMPACT_ATOMS: atom_id res chain seq x y z
N PHE A 1 33.26 -7.80 -55.18
CA PHE A 1 33.28 -8.20 -53.75
C PHE A 1 32.28 -7.34 -52.99
N PHE A 2 31.05 -7.83 -52.79
CA PHE A 2 30.01 -7.13 -52.02
C PHE A 2 29.83 -7.86 -50.68
N PHE A 3 30.16 -7.19 -49.56
CA PHE A 3 29.89 -7.72 -48.22
C PHE A 3 28.50 -7.26 -47.75
N TYR A 4 27.55 -8.20 -47.67
CA TYR A 4 26.25 -8.00 -47.02
C TYR A 4 26.42 -8.18 -45.51
N TYR A 5 26.47 -7.09 -44.75
CA TYR A 5 26.41 -7.14 -43.28
C TYR A 5 24.96 -7.26 -42.84
N ASN A 6 24.56 -8.46 -42.43
CA ASN A 6 23.31 -8.73 -41.74
C ASN A 6 23.39 -8.18 -40.31
N ASN A 7 22.58 -7.18 -39.98
CA ASN A 7 22.37 -6.72 -38.61
C ASN A 7 21.37 -7.67 -37.92
N LEU A 8 21.87 -8.62 -37.14
CA LEU A 8 21.04 -9.35 -36.17
C LEU A 8 20.66 -8.40 -35.03
N CYS A 9 19.37 -8.07 -34.92
CA CYS A 9 18.86 -7.34 -33.77
C CYS A 9 18.60 -8.34 -32.63
N PHE A 10 19.52 -8.39 -31.65
CA PHE A 10 19.36 -9.21 -30.45
C PHE A 10 18.41 -8.49 -29.49
N GLN A 11 17.15 -8.94 -29.40
CA GLN A 11 16.26 -8.48 -28.34
C GLN A 11 16.66 -9.17 -27.03
N VAL A 12 17.37 -8.43 -26.17
CA VAL A 12 17.59 -8.84 -24.78
C VAL A 12 16.23 -8.81 -24.08
N VAL A 13 15.53 -9.95 -24.06
CA VAL A 13 14.34 -10.11 -23.23
C VAL A 13 14.86 -10.29 -21.81
N GLU A 14 14.84 -9.22 -21.03
CA GLU A 14 15.13 -9.29 -19.60
C GLU A 14 14.04 -10.14 -18.94
N SER A 15 14.33 -11.42 -18.68
CA SER A 15 13.38 -12.30 -18.01
C SER A 15 13.26 -11.81 -16.57
N GLN A 16 12.26 -10.97 -16.30
CA GLN A 16 11.93 -10.58 -14.94
C GLN A 16 11.50 -11.86 -14.21
N TYR A 17 12.38 -12.38 -13.35
CA TYR A 17 12.07 -13.53 -12.50
C TYR A 17 10.89 -13.12 -11.60
N VAL A 18 9.69 -13.57 -11.97
CA VAL A 18 8.50 -13.38 -11.15
C VAL A 18 8.38 -14.62 -10.26
N PRO A 19 8.74 -14.54 -8.97
CA PRO A 19 8.53 -15.65 -8.07
C PRO A 19 7.07 -16.09 -8.10
N LYS A 20 6.83 -17.40 -8.10
CA LYS A 20 5.48 -18.02 -8.06
C LYS A 20 4.81 -17.87 -6.68
N THR A 21 5.45 -17.14 -5.77
CA THR A 21 4.99 -16.87 -4.42
C THR A 21 4.91 -15.36 -4.21
N CYS A 22 4.03 -14.95 -3.32
CA CYS A 22 3.91 -13.58 -2.84
C CYS A 22 5.29 -13.01 -2.45
N GLN A 23 5.57 -11.75 -2.79
CA GLN A 23 6.83 -11.07 -2.46
C GLN A 23 7.07 -10.97 -0.94
N CYS A 24 5.99 -11.04 -0.16
CA CYS A 24 5.96 -10.90 1.28
C CYS A 24 5.66 -12.24 1.97
N PRO A 25 6.69 -13.05 2.31
CA PRO A 25 6.48 -14.27 3.08
C PRO A 25 6.04 -13.99 4.53
N GLN A 26 6.35 -12.80 5.07
CA GLN A 26 5.97 -12.37 6.41
C GLN A 26 5.37 -10.96 6.39
N ALA A 27 4.06 -10.86 6.54
CA ALA A 27 3.35 -9.59 6.61
C ALA A 27 3.04 -9.20 8.07
N LYS A 28 3.30 -7.95 8.44
CA LYS A 28 2.95 -7.41 9.75
C LYS A 28 1.50 -6.91 9.75
N ILE A 29 0.71 -7.26 10.78
CA ILE A 29 -0.68 -6.79 10.91
C ILE A 29 -0.74 -5.26 11.10
N ARG A 30 0.26 -4.70 11.76
CA ARG A 30 0.38 -3.27 12.04
C ARG A 30 1.83 -2.84 12.02
N ILE A 31 2.08 -1.67 11.43
CA ILE A 31 3.40 -1.03 11.40
C ILE A 31 3.33 0.21 12.29
N LYS A 32 4.26 0.28 13.25
CA LYS A 32 4.40 1.44 14.14
C LYS A 32 5.15 2.56 13.42
N GLY A 33 4.67 3.79 13.60
CA GLY A 33 5.27 5.00 13.03
C GLY A 33 4.80 5.31 11.60
N PRO A 34 5.18 6.50 11.08
CA PRO A 34 4.83 6.93 9.74
C PRO A 34 5.65 6.21 8.66
N PHE A 35 5.06 6.07 7.47
CA PHE A 35 5.71 5.57 6.26
C PHE A 35 5.69 6.67 5.19
N SER A 36 6.73 6.70 4.34
CA SER A 36 6.91 7.73 3.29
C SER A 36 6.13 7.36 2.04
N ASP A 37 6.09 6.07 1.74
CA ASP A 37 5.46 5.56 0.53
C ASP A 37 4.86 4.17 0.76
N PHE A 38 4.05 3.71 -0.18
CA PHE A 38 3.58 2.34 -0.23
C PHE A 38 3.29 1.88 -1.66
N LYS A 39 3.42 0.57 -1.87
CA LYS A 39 3.06 -0.13 -3.10
C LYS A 39 2.02 -1.19 -2.76
N VAL A 40 1.01 -1.31 -3.61
CA VAL A 40 0.02 -2.39 -3.55
C VAL A 40 0.19 -3.25 -4.79
N THR A 41 0.33 -4.55 -4.57
CA THR A 41 0.28 -5.57 -5.63
C THR A 41 -1.01 -6.34 -5.44
N PRO A 42 -2.00 -6.23 -6.35
CA PRO A 42 -3.24 -6.96 -6.23
C PRO A 42 -2.99 -8.46 -6.38
N LYS A 43 -3.90 -9.26 -5.84
CA LYS A 43 -3.90 -10.71 -6.05
C LYS A 43 -3.85 -11.06 -7.55
N GLY A 44 -3.10 -12.10 -7.87
CA GLY A 44 -2.88 -12.57 -9.23
C GLY A 44 -2.59 -14.07 -9.27
N PRO A 45 -2.22 -14.63 -10.44
CA PRO A 45 -1.95 -16.05 -10.58
C PRO A 45 -0.81 -16.57 -9.68
N ASN A 46 0.11 -15.68 -9.26
CA ASN A 46 1.27 -16.01 -8.44
C ASN A 46 1.08 -15.71 -6.94
N CYS A 47 0.05 -14.94 -6.57
CA CYS A 47 -0.21 -14.57 -5.18
C CYS A 47 -1.72 -14.40 -4.99
N LEU A 48 -2.32 -15.28 -4.19
CA LEU A 48 -3.77 -15.32 -3.98
C LEU A 48 -4.30 -14.19 -3.08
N GLN A 49 -3.39 -13.38 -2.52
CA GLN A 49 -3.70 -12.29 -1.59
C GLN A 49 -3.15 -10.96 -2.11
N ASP A 50 -3.81 -9.86 -1.72
CA ASP A 50 -3.30 -8.52 -2.02
C ASP A 50 -2.08 -8.23 -1.13
N GLU A 51 -0.96 -7.85 -1.74
CA GLU A 51 0.24 -7.49 -1.01
C GLU A 51 0.37 -5.98 -0.86
N ILE A 52 0.74 -5.55 0.34
CA ILE A 52 0.98 -4.13 0.64
C ILE A 52 2.39 -4.02 1.18
N ILE A 53 3.25 -3.30 0.46
CA ILE A 53 4.62 -3.02 0.89
C ILE A 53 4.69 -1.54 1.24
N VAL A 54 5.09 -1.20 2.46
CA VAL A 54 5.28 0.19 2.88
C VAL A 54 6.76 0.50 3.04
N ILE A 55 7.14 1.74 2.78
CA ILE A 55 8.50 2.25 2.96
C ILE A 55 8.53 3.08 4.24
N ARG A 56 9.28 2.65 5.26
CA ARG A 56 9.35 3.39 6.53
C ARG A 56 10.15 4.68 6.37
N GLN A 57 9.63 5.80 6.91
CA GLN A 57 10.35 7.10 6.84
C GLN A 57 11.69 7.08 7.57
N LYS A 58 11.80 6.35 8.69
CA LYS A 58 12.99 6.40 9.55
C LYS A 58 14.25 5.84 8.88
N ASN A 59 14.11 4.75 8.12
CA ASN A 59 15.24 3.98 7.60
C ASN A 59 15.08 3.63 6.10
N ASN A 60 14.01 4.06 5.45
CA ASN A 60 13.62 3.64 4.09
C ASN A 60 13.48 2.12 3.91
N ASN A 61 13.30 1.38 5.01
CA ASN A 61 13.12 -0.06 4.95
C ASN A 61 11.75 -0.43 4.38
N HIS A 62 11.75 -1.36 3.45
CA HIS A 62 10.54 -1.99 2.91
C HIS A 62 9.98 -2.99 3.92
N VAL A 63 8.71 -2.84 4.27
CA VAL A 63 8.03 -3.71 5.23
C VAL A 63 6.68 -4.10 4.67
N CYS A 64 6.41 -5.40 4.69
CA CYS A 64 5.14 -5.96 4.29
C CYS A 64 4.07 -5.69 5.36
N LEU A 65 2.93 -5.16 4.93
CA LEU A 65 1.74 -4.91 5.73
C LEU A 65 0.64 -5.89 5.30
N SER A 66 0.04 -6.56 6.26
CA SER A 66 -1.06 -7.50 5.97
C SER A 66 -2.32 -6.72 5.55
N PRO A 67 -2.99 -7.11 4.44
CA PRO A 67 -4.24 -6.52 3.99
C PRO A 67 -5.40 -6.81 4.95
N GLU A 68 -5.28 -7.80 5.84
CA GLU A 68 -6.35 -8.21 6.77
C GLU A 68 -6.48 -7.27 7.97
N GLY A 69 -5.35 -6.68 8.39
CA GLY A 69 -5.28 -5.76 9.51
C GLY A 69 -6.04 -4.45 9.26
N ARG A 70 -6.49 -3.78 10.33
CA ARG A 70 -7.20 -2.49 10.22
C ARG A 70 -6.41 -1.44 9.43
N GLN A 71 -5.08 -1.45 9.57
CA GLN A 71 -4.19 -0.53 8.86
C GLN A 71 -4.13 -0.87 7.37
N GLY A 72 -3.89 -2.14 7.03
CA GLY A 72 -3.87 -2.63 5.65
C GLY A 72 -5.19 -2.42 4.92
N LYS A 73 -6.32 -2.84 5.51
CA LYS A 73 -7.67 -2.64 4.93
C LYS A 73 -7.96 -1.19 4.57
N ARG A 74 -7.56 -0.25 5.43
CA ARG A 74 -7.75 1.19 5.17
C ARG A 74 -6.90 1.67 4.00
N LEU A 75 -5.63 1.28 3.98
CA LEU A 75 -4.70 1.68 2.93
C LEU A 75 -5.14 1.10 1.58
N LEU A 76 -5.51 -0.17 1.56
CA LEU A 76 -6.02 -0.87 0.38
C LEU A 76 -7.30 -0.21 -0.15
N LYS A 77 -8.27 0.10 0.72
CA LYS A 77 -9.51 0.76 0.32
C LYS A 77 -9.26 2.14 -0.28
N CYS A 78 -8.39 2.94 0.34
CA CYS A 78 -8.05 4.26 -0.20
C CYS A 78 -7.33 4.14 -1.54
N TRP A 79 -6.37 3.22 -1.67
CA TRP A 79 -5.66 2.95 -2.91
C TRP A 79 -6.61 2.53 -4.04
N GLN A 80 -7.56 1.63 -3.77
CA GLN A 80 -8.59 1.25 -4.75
C GLN A 80 -9.44 2.45 -5.21
N SER A 81 -9.74 3.39 -4.32
CA SER A 81 -10.42 4.64 -4.69
C SER A 81 -9.54 5.55 -5.55
N THR A 82 -8.25 5.69 -5.23
CA THR A 82 -7.34 6.54 -6.02
C THR A 82 -7.07 5.98 -7.40
N GLN A 83 -7.01 4.64 -7.55
CA GLN A 83 -6.90 4.00 -8.86
C GLN A 83 -8.09 4.31 -9.77
N LYS A 84 -9.32 4.34 -9.23
CA LYS A 84 -10.52 4.72 -10.00
C LYS A 84 -10.50 6.17 -10.45
N ASP A 85 -9.98 7.05 -9.58
CA ASP A 85 -9.95 8.50 -9.82
C ASP A 85 -8.70 8.97 -10.58
N GLY A 86 -7.74 8.09 -10.88
CA GLY A 86 -6.43 8.46 -11.45
C GLY A 86 -5.59 9.37 -10.54
N LYS A 87 -5.82 9.32 -9.22
CA LYS A 87 -5.16 10.19 -8.23
C LYS A 87 -3.92 9.52 -7.64
N ASP A 88 -2.99 10.35 -7.15
CA ASP A 88 -1.83 9.87 -6.40
C ASP A 88 -2.23 9.15 -5.11
N SER A 89 -1.81 7.89 -4.99
CA SER A 89 -2.07 7.03 -3.84
C SER A 89 -1.38 7.51 -2.55
N LYS A 90 -0.34 8.34 -2.63
CA LYS A 90 0.36 8.89 -1.44
C LYS A 90 -0.56 9.63 -0.47
N LYS A 91 -1.67 10.19 -0.96
CA LYS A 91 -2.70 10.82 -0.12
C LYS A 91 -3.32 9.87 0.92
N CYS A 92 -3.28 8.56 0.67
CA CYS A 92 -3.79 7.52 1.56
C CYS A 92 -2.97 7.35 2.85
N ILE A 93 -1.71 7.78 2.84
CA ILE A 93 -0.82 7.74 3.99
C ILE A 93 -1.27 8.79 5.01
N HIS A 94 -1.44 10.04 4.56
CA HIS A 94 -1.78 11.18 5.41
C HIS A 94 -3.17 11.09 6.07
N GLN A 95 -4.14 10.44 5.42
CA GLN A 95 -5.47 10.20 6.02
C GLN A 95 -5.45 9.22 7.20
N GLN A 96 -4.38 8.44 7.35
CA GLN A 96 -4.26 7.45 8.41
C GLN A 96 -4.01 8.12 9.78
N ASP A 97 -3.25 9.23 9.78
CA ASP A 97 -2.92 10.02 10.97
C ASP A 97 -4.05 10.96 11.40
N GLN A 98 -4.86 11.42 10.45
CA GLN A 98 -5.83 12.50 10.69
C GLN A 98 -7.21 12.05 11.16
N LYS A 99 -7.52 10.75 11.25
CA LYS A 99 -8.87 10.36 11.69
C LYS A 99 -9.04 10.80 13.14
N PRO A 100 -9.86 11.82 13.46
CA PRO A 100 -10.07 12.21 14.84
C PRO A 100 -10.62 10.98 15.52
N ARG A 101 -10.05 10.60 16.68
CA ARG A 101 -10.79 9.76 17.62
C ARG A 101 -12.15 10.45 17.72
N ARG A 102 -13.23 9.86 17.19
CA ARG A 102 -14.59 10.31 17.46
C ARG A 102 -14.73 10.20 18.99
N ARG A 103 -14.31 11.23 19.72
CA ARG A 103 -14.67 11.44 21.11
C ARG A 103 -16.17 11.53 21.03
N ASN A 104 -16.83 10.47 21.46
CA ASN A 104 -18.27 10.41 21.58
C ASN A 104 -18.64 11.55 22.54
N ARG A 105 -18.99 12.72 21.99
CA ARG A 105 -19.32 13.93 22.75
C ARG A 105 -20.76 13.79 23.24
N LYS A 106 -21.04 12.73 23.99
CA LYS A 106 -22.31 12.48 24.69
C LYS A 106 -22.04 12.52 26.19
N HIS A 107 -21.66 13.68 26.71
CA HIS A 107 -21.82 14.03 28.12
C HIS A 107 -21.76 15.55 28.30
N VAL A 108 -22.61 16.28 27.59
CA VAL A 108 -22.88 17.68 27.91
C VAL A 108 -24.07 17.71 28.87
N LYS A 109 -23.72 17.72 30.16
CA LYS A 109 -24.30 18.56 31.21
C LYS A 109 -25.84 18.57 31.31
N SER A 110 -26.41 17.59 32.03
CA SER A 110 -27.61 17.86 32.83
C SER A 110 -27.13 18.36 34.21
N ARG A 111 -26.93 19.67 34.33
CA ARG A 111 -26.87 20.32 35.66
C ARG A 111 -28.22 21.00 35.86
N LYS A 112 -29.08 20.29 36.60
CA LYS A 112 -30.07 20.78 37.58
C LYS A 112 -30.57 22.21 37.35
N VAL A 113 -31.78 22.32 36.82
CA VAL A 113 -32.68 23.45 37.11
C VAL A 113 -33.91 22.83 37.78
N THR A 114 -34.05 23.07 39.07
CA THR A 114 -35.35 22.96 39.74
C THR A 114 -35.30 23.91 40.93
N SER A 115 -36.21 24.87 40.85
CA SER A 115 -36.67 25.95 41.73
C SER A 115 -35.99 26.19 43.06
#